data_AF-A0A0R3Q3D2-F1
#
_entry.id   AF-A0A0R3Q3D2-F1
#
_cell.length_a   1.000
_cell.length_b   1.000
_cell.length_c   1.000
_cell.angle_alpha   90.00
_cell.angle_beta   90.00
_cell.angle_gamma   90.00
#
_symmetry.space_group_name_H-M   'P 1'
#
loop_
_entity.id
_entity.type
_entity.pdbx_description
1 polymer ?
#
loop_
_entity_poly.entity_id
_entity_poly.type
_entity_poly.pdbx_seq_one_letter_code
_entity_poly.pdbx_strand_id
1 'polypeptide(L)'
;MASSSRRLKKELTDIQSSDSRTFCCVEFDENNLLHWTGLLVPDKEPYNKGAFKVAIDFPVEYPFKPPKITFLTKIYHPNVDEKGQVCLPIISPDNWKPATKTEQVMNALLGLITEPEPDHPLRADLAEEFTKDRKKFNKTAEDYTKKYAVKRPDGWFETRHKIMDREQSMTVLVTGGTGLVGRSIEKIITTEEARPNETWIFVGRNDCDLTDIEATRKLFMKCRPSHVIHLAAMQINDNVLMACNEFDVVKCISCLSTCVFPDKTTYPIDETMVHNGPPHSSNFGYSYAKRMIDVLNRGYAQEFGRKYTSVIPCNVFGPHDNYNLKDGHVIPALIHKTYIAKHEGTPLEVFGSGTPLRQFIYSLDLARLFIWVARSYEEIDPIILSVGEEDEVSIMDAVHAVVRAFDFKGEIVHDKTKADGQYKKTASNAKLRKYLPNFKFTP
;
A
#
# COMPACT_ATOMS: atom_id res chain seq x y z
N MET A 1 -38.86 -13.87 5.17
CA MET A 1 -37.99 -14.53 4.17
C MET A 1 -37.03 -13.57 3.44
N ALA A 2 -37.42 -12.34 3.07
CA ALA A 2 -36.53 -11.45 2.28
C ALA A 2 -35.28 -10.91 3.03
N SER A 3 -35.35 -10.75 4.37
CA SER A 3 -34.24 -10.19 5.18
C SER A 3 -33.12 -11.21 5.45
N SER A 4 -33.45 -12.47 5.76
CA SER A 4 -32.47 -13.54 6.03
C SER A 4 -31.67 -13.91 4.79
N SER A 5 -32.32 -13.98 3.63
CA SER A 5 -31.64 -14.22 2.33
C SER A 5 -30.61 -13.14 1.99
N ARG A 6 -30.89 -11.87 2.29
CA ARG A 6 -29.94 -10.77 2.03
C ARG A 6 -28.71 -10.82 2.93
N ARG A 7 -28.88 -11.20 4.21
CA ARG A 7 -27.77 -11.38 5.16
C ARG A 7 -26.86 -12.54 4.74
N LEU A 8 -27.44 -13.69 4.40
CA LEU A 8 -26.68 -14.88 3.99
C LEU A 8 -25.92 -14.66 2.68
N LYS A 9 -26.51 -13.97 1.70
CA LYS A 9 -25.79 -13.58 0.47
C LYS A 9 -24.58 -12.71 0.77
N LYS A 10 -24.71 -11.73 1.67
CA LYS A 10 -23.58 -10.89 2.07
C LYS A 10 -22.50 -11.70 2.81
N GLU A 11 -22.88 -12.56 3.75
CA GLU A 11 -21.91 -13.41 4.46
C GLU A 11 -21.19 -14.38 3.53
N LEU A 12 -21.88 -14.90 2.51
CA LEU A 12 -21.29 -15.75 1.49
C LEU A 12 -20.25 -14.98 0.66
N THR A 13 -20.59 -13.77 0.21
CA THR A 13 -19.64 -12.89 -0.48
C THR A 13 -18.45 -12.57 0.42
N ASP A 14 -18.68 -12.16 1.67
CA ASP A 14 -17.62 -11.86 2.64
C ASP A 14 -16.65 -13.05 2.78
N ILE A 15 -17.14 -14.29 2.91
CA ILE A 15 -16.30 -15.51 3.01
C ILE A 15 -15.56 -15.79 1.71
N GLN A 16 -16.20 -15.64 0.55
CA GLN A 16 -15.56 -15.87 -0.75
C GLN A 16 -14.47 -14.84 -1.06
N SER A 17 -14.62 -13.61 -0.55
CA SER A 17 -13.62 -12.54 -0.67
C SER A 17 -12.60 -12.51 0.46
N SER A 18 -12.81 -13.27 1.54
CA SER A 18 -11.93 -13.23 2.71
C SER A 18 -10.62 -13.95 2.41
N ASP A 19 -9.50 -13.31 2.76
CA ASP A 19 -8.18 -13.95 2.81
C ASP A 19 -8.05 -14.96 3.97
N SER A 20 -9.08 -15.07 4.83
CA SER A 20 -9.14 -16.05 5.91
C SER A 20 -9.18 -17.47 5.35
N ARG A 21 -8.03 -18.13 5.42
CA ARG A 21 -7.82 -19.51 5.01
C ARG A 21 -8.34 -20.51 6.05
N THR A 22 -9.33 -20.18 6.86
CA THR A 22 -9.87 -21.14 7.84
C THR A 22 -10.91 -22.07 7.20
N PHE A 23 -11.76 -21.52 6.34
CA PHE A 23 -12.89 -22.22 5.71
C PHE A 23 -13.01 -21.81 4.24
N CYS A 24 -12.88 -22.76 3.31
CA CYS A 24 -12.84 -22.49 1.88
C CYS A 24 -13.70 -23.46 1.07
N CYS A 25 -13.72 -23.31 -0.26
CA CYS A 25 -14.44 -24.19 -1.18
C CYS A 25 -15.92 -24.35 -0.79
N VAL A 26 -16.57 -23.22 -0.47
CA VAL A 26 -17.95 -23.22 0.00
C VAL A 26 -18.89 -23.54 -1.17
N GLU A 27 -19.52 -24.69 -1.10
CA GLU A 27 -20.61 -25.18 -1.94
C GLU A 27 -21.95 -24.80 -1.27
N PHE A 28 -22.90 -24.30 -2.05
CA PHE A 28 -24.27 -24.04 -1.61
C PHE A 28 -25.24 -24.33 -2.75
N ASP A 29 -26.50 -24.60 -2.40
CA ASP A 29 -27.59 -24.72 -3.39
C ASP A 29 -28.18 -23.33 -3.64
N GLU A 30 -28.20 -22.89 -4.89
CA GLU A 30 -28.80 -21.61 -5.28
C GLU A 30 -30.30 -21.52 -4.93
N ASN A 31 -30.97 -22.67 -4.80
CA ASN A 31 -32.38 -22.77 -4.39
C ASN A 31 -32.54 -22.87 -2.87
N ASN A 32 -31.48 -23.15 -2.12
CA ASN A 32 -31.49 -23.26 -0.66
C ASN A 32 -30.23 -22.69 -0.01
N LEU A 33 -30.23 -21.37 0.17
CA LEU A 33 -29.14 -20.62 0.82
C LEU A 33 -28.97 -20.93 2.32
N LEU A 34 -29.85 -21.74 2.93
CA LEU A 34 -29.79 -22.09 4.35
C LEU A 34 -28.87 -23.28 4.65
N HIS A 35 -28.31 -23.93 3.63
CA HIS A 35 -27.38 -25.04 3.81
C HIS A 35 -26.10 -24.79 3.03
N TRP A 36 -24.99 -24.63 3.75
CA TRP A 36 -23.67 -24.47 3.14
C TRP A 36 -22.81 -25.66 3.50
N THR A 37 -21.94 -26.04 2.58
CA THR A 37 -20.87 -26.99 2.87
C THR A 37 -19.54 -26.42 2.43
N GLY A 38 -18.48 -26.59 3.21
CA GLY A 38 -17.15 -26.14 2.82
C GLY A 38 -16.07 -26.97 3.48
N LEU A 39 -14.81 -26.60 3.24
CA LEU A 39 -13.63 -27.26 3.79
C LEU A 39 -13.04 -26.42 4.92
N LEU A 40 -13.06 -26.95 6.14
CA LEU A 40 -12.23 -26.47 7.24
C LEU A 40 -10.80 -26.98 7.05
N VAL A 41 -9.81 -26.10 7.12
CA VAL A 41 -8.44 -26.48 6.78
C VAL A 41 -7.46 -26.14 7.90
N PRO A 42 -7.29 -27.04 8.89
CA PRO A 42 -6.37 -26.84 10.01
C PRO A 42 -4.92 -26.66 9.57
N ASP A 43 -4.17 -25.87 10.30
CA ASP A 43 -2.79 -25.53 9.94
C ASP A 43 -1.75 -26.11 10.94
N LYS A 44 -2.19 -26.54 12.12
CA LYS A 44 -1.38 -27.19 13.16
C LYS A 44 -1.57 -28.71 13.21
N GLU A 45 -0.52 -29.40 13.64
CA GLU A 45 -0.59 -30.83 13.97
C GLU A 45 -1.55 -31.04 15.15
N PRO A 46 -2.29 -32.16 15.20
CA PRO A 46 -2.19 -33.33 14.29
C PRO A 46 -3.05 -33.23 13.01
N TYR A 47 -3.90 -32.21 12.87
CA TYR A 47 -4.92 -32.15 11.82
C TYR A 47 -4.48 -31.47 10.51
N ASN A 48 -3.26 -30.92 10.46
CA ASN A 48 -2.77 -30.17 9.30
C ASN A 48 -2.56 -30.99 8.03
N LYS A 49 -2.58 -32.33 8.06
CA LYS A 49 -2.32 -33.16 6.87
C LYS A 49 -3.50 -33.28 5.91
N GLY A 50 -4.68 -32.78 6.27
CA GLY A 50 -5.90 -32.88 5.45
C GLY A 50 -6.83 -31.69 5.58
N ALA A 51 -7.95 -31.69 4.87
CA ALA A 51 -9.05 -30.76 5.05
C ALA A 51 -10.33 -31.51 5.44
N PHE A 52 -11.20 -30.87 6.20
CA PHE A 52 -12.41 -31.49 6.76
C PHE A 52 -13.64 -30.83 6.16
N LYS A 53 -14.49 -31.62 5.51
CA LYS A 53 -15.77 -31.13 4.97
C LYS A 53 -16.73 -30.88 6.15
N VAL A 54 -17.24 -29.66 6.25
CA VAL A 54 -18.12 -29.18 7.31
C VAL A 54 -19.37 -28.58 6.69
N ALA A 55 -20.54 -28.94 7.22
CA ALA A 55 -21.83 -28.36 6.89
C ALA A 55 -22.22 -27.29 7.90
N ILE A 56 -22.84 -26.23 7.39
CA ILE A 56 -23.44 -25.14 8.16
C ILE A 56 -24.93 -25.09 7.79
N ASP A 57 -25.77 -25.40 8.75
CA ASP A 57 -27.23 -25.37 8.62
C ASP A 57 -27.77 -24.13 9.33
N PHE A 58 -28.32 -23.19 8.55
CA PHE A 58 -28.93 -21.98 9.06
C PHE A 58 -30.44 -22.23 9.32
N PRO A 59 -30.96 -21.94 10.53
CA PRO A 59 -32.39 -22.00 10.77
C PRO A 59 -33.13 -20.92 9.96
N VAL A 60 -34.43 -21.11 9.70
CA VAL A 60 -35.26 -20.14 8.97
C VAL A 60 -35.29 -18.78 9.67
N GLU A 61 -35.12 -18.79 11.00
CA GLU A 61 -35.05 -17.61 11.87
C GLU A 61 -33.66 -16.96 11.94
N TYR A 62 -32.67 -17.41 11.18
CA TYR A 62 -31.35 -16.78 11.12
C TYR A 62 -31.45 -15.31 10.67
N PRO A 63 -30.74 -14.35 11.31
CA PRO A 63 -29.69 -14.54 12.33
C PRO A 63 -30.17 -14.51 13.79
N PHE A 64 -31.48 -14.58 14.07
CA PHE A 64 -31.98 -14.53 15.46
C PHE A 64 -31.82 -15.85 16.21
N LYS A 65 -31.65 -16.97 15.49
CA LYS A 65 -31.19 -18.25 16.03
C LYS A 65 -29.83 -18.62 15.43
N PRO A 66 -28.94 -19.29 16.21
CA PRO A 66 -27.61 -19.67 15.74
C PRO A 66 -27.67 -20.72 14.62
N PRO A 67 -26.66 -20.77 13.75
CA PRO A 67 -26.49 -21.87 12.82
C PRO A 67 -26.02 -23.13 13.56
N LYS A 68 -26.20 -24.27 12.92
CA LYS A 68 -25.68 -25.56 13.38
C LYS A 68 -24.48 -25.96 12.51
N ILE A 69 -23.43 -26.44 13.16
CA ILE A 69 -22.20 -26.90 12.50
C ILE A 69 -22.08 -28.41 12.65
N THR A 70 -21.81 -29.11 11.54
CA THR A 70 -21.61 -30.56 11.53
C THR A 70 -20.41 -30.94 10.67
N PHE A 71 -19.48 -31.72 11.23
CA PHE A 71 -18.43 -32.37 10.44
C PHE A 71 -19.03 -33.48 9.59
N LEU A 72 -18.91 -33.35 8.26
CA LEU A 72 -19.23 -34.43 7.32
C LEU A 72 -18.05 -35.40 7.17
N THR A 73 -16.84 -34.88 7.34
CA THR A 73 -15.61 -35.68 7.39
C THR A 73 -15.36 -36.20 8.80
N LYS A 74 -15.11 -37.51 8.94
CA LYS A 74 -14.75 -38.09 10.24
C LYS A 74 -13.46 -37.47 10.78
N ILE A 75 -13.46 -37.08 12.06
CA ILE A 75 -12.30 -36.51 12.75
C ILE A 75 -12.10 -37.22 14.10
N TYR A 76 -10.84 -37.39 14.52
CA TYR A 76 -10.47 -37.98 15.82
C TYR A 76 -10.15 -36.85 16.80
N HIS A 77 -11.17 -36.39 17.55
CA HIS A 77 -11.13 -35.18 18.37
C HIS A 77 -12.06 -35.29 19.59
N PRO A 78 -11.62 -34.93 20.81
CA PRO A 78 -12.43 -35.05 22.04
C PRO A 78 -13.75 -34.29 22.02
N ASN A 79 -13.79 -33.09 21.42
CA ASN A 79 -14.97 -32.23 21.36
C ASN A 79 -15.87 -32.42 20.12
N VAL A 80 -15.64 -33.48 19.32
CA VAL A 80 -16.51 -33.84 18.17
C VAL A 80 -17.01 -35.26 18.36
N ASP A 81 -18.32 -35.49 18.27
CA ASP A 81 -18.92 -36.82 18.44
C ASP A 81 -18.78 -37.71 17.18
N GLU A 82 -19.26 -38.95 17.25
CA GLU A 82 -19.19 -39.90 16.13
C GLU A 82 -20.06 -39.49 14.92
N LYS A 83 -21.06 -38.63 15.13
CA LYS A 83 -21.94 -38.07 14.10
C LYS A 83 -21.43 -36.73 13.55
N GLY A 84 -20.26 -36.27 14.00
CA GLY A 84 -19.64 -35.01 13.59
C GLY A 84 -20.24 -33.78 14.27
N GLN A 85 -21.06 -33.93 15.32
CA GLN A 85 -21.58 -32.81 16.08
C GLN A 85 -20.49 -32.20 16.96
N VAL A 86 -20.54 -30.88 17.13
CA VAL A 86 -19.60 -30.10 17.93
C VAL A 86 -20.37 -29.12 18.81
N CYS A 87 -19.96 -29.02 20.07
CA CYS A 87 -20.47 -27.99 20.98
C CYS A 87 -19.53 -26.78 20.92
N LEU A 88 -20.00 -25.69 20.32
CA LEU A 88 -19.25 -24.45 20.20
C LEU A 88 -19.92 -23.36 21.04
N PRO A 89 -19.24 -22.77 22.05
CA PRO A 89 -19.83 -21.75 22.90
C PRO A 89 -20.37 -20.55 22.13
N ILE A 90 -19.77 -20.15 21.01
CA ILE A 90 -20.20 -18.99 20.21
C ILE A 90 -21.56 -19.18 19.52
N ILE A 91 -22.00 -20.42 19.29
CA ILE A 91 -23.29 -20.76 18.68
C ILE A 91 -24.27 -21.40 19.68
N SER A 92 -23.94 -21.39 20.98
CA SER A 92 -24.91 -21.80 21.99
C SER A 92 -26.05 -20.78 22.08
N PRO A 93 -27.30 -21.20 22.35
CA PRO A 93 -28.44 -20.28 22.44
C PRO A 93 -28.22 -19.13 23.43
N ASP A 94 -27.48 -19.37 24.52
CA ASP A 94 -27.23 -18.38 25.57
C ASP A 94 -26.18 -17.32 25.17
N ASN A 95 -25.27 -17.66 24.26
CA ASN A 95 -24.16 -16.78 23.84
C ASN A 95 -24.33 -16.21 22.44
N TRP A 96 -25.27 -16.75 21.64
CA TRP A 96 -25.46 -16.34 20.26
C TRP A 96 -25.90 -14.88 20.16
N LYS A 97 -25.12 -14.10 19.41
CA LYS A 97 -25.47 -12.72 19.05
C LYS A 97 -25.84 -12.67 17.58
N PRO A 98 -27.00 -12.12 17.17
CA PRO A 98 -27.38 -11.98 15.75
C PRO A 98 -26.40 -11.20 14.87
N ALA A 99 -25.49 -10.43 15.48
CA ALA A 99 -24.43 -9.73 14.77
C ALA A 99 -23.23 -10.61 14.38
N THR A 100 -23.06 -11.77 15.04
CA THR A 100 -21.95 -12.70 14.82
C THR A 100 -21.93 -13.16 13.37
N LYS A 101 -20.74 -13.12 12.75
CA LYS A 101 -20.55 -13.57 11.36
C LYS A 101 -20.15 -15.04 11.31
N THR A 102 -20.50 -15.72 10.22
CA THR A 102 -20.09 -17.11 9.96
C THR A 102 -18.57 -17.28 9.99
N GLU A 103 -17.79 -16.32 9.51
CA GLU A 103 -16.32 -16.34 9.61
C GLU A 103 -15.82 -16.45 11.06
N GLN A 104 -16.45 -15.72 12.00
CA GLN A 104 -16.09 -15.79 13.42
C GLN A 104 -16.42 -17.16 14.01
N VAL A 105 -17.54 -17.76 13.58
CA VAL A 105 -17.92 -19.14 13.97
C VAL A 105 -16.90 -20.15 13.45
N MET A 106 -16.45 -20.01 12.20
CA MET A 106 -15.45 -20.92 11.61
C MET A 106 -14.06 -20.77 12.27
N ASN A 107 -13.66 -19.54 12.63
CA ASN A 107 -12.44 -19.31 13.38
C ASN A 107 -12.49 -19.89 14.80
N ALA A 108 -13.63 -19.78 15.48
CA ALA A 108 -13.84 -20.43 16.78
C ALA A 108 -13.79 -21.96 16.66
N LEU A 109 -14.37 -22.52 15.59
CA LEU A 109 -14.29 -23.95 15.30
C LEU A 109 -12.84 -24.40 15.08
N LEU A 110 -12.07 -23.66 14.28
CA LEU A 110 -10.66 -23.96 14.05
C LEU A 110 -9.85 -23.89 15.35
N GLY A 111 -10.12 -22.90 16.20
CA GLY A 111 -9.54 -22.77 17.53
C GLY A 111 -9.78 -24.03 18.37
N LEU A 112 -11.03 -24.47 18.47
CA LEU A 112 -11.38 -25.69 19.21
C LEU A 112 -10.70 -26.94 18.65
N ILE A 113 -10.61 -27.07 17.32
CA ILE A 113 -9.90 -28.21 16.70
C ILE A 113 -8.40 -28.18 16.97
N THR A 114 -7.83 -26.98 17.08
CA THR A 114 -6.40 -26.79 17.32
C THR A 114 -6.04 -27.00 18.79
N GLU A 115 -6.93 -26.58 19.70
CA GLU A 115 -6.77 -26.65 21.14
C GLU A 115 -7.99 -27.35 21.75
N PRO A 116 -7.99 -28.70 21.80
CA PRO A 116 -9.09 -29.45 22.39
C PRO A 116 -9.34 -29.11 23.86
N GLU A 117 -10.60 -29.11 24.27
CA GLU A 117 -11.05 -28.84 25.65
C GLU A 117 -11.41 -30.17 26.35
N PRO A 118 -10.48 -30.81 27.10
CA PRO A 118 -10.71 -32.13 27.69
C PRO A 118 -11.72 -32.12 28.85
N ASP A 119 -12.01 -30.95 29.44
CA ASP A 119 -12.98 -30.79 30.54
C ASP A 119 -14.43 -30.77 30.04
N HIS A 120 -14.65 -30.58 28.75
CA HIS A 120 -15.97 -30.58 28.10
C HIS A 120 -16.01 -31.50 26.86
N PRO A 121 -15.69 -32.81 27.00
CA PRO A 121 -15.56 -33.67 25.86
C PRO A 121 -16.90 -34.26 25.42
N LEU A 122 -17.08 -34.42 24.11
CA LEU A 122 -18.13 -35.28 23.54
C LEU A 122 -17.69 -36.75 23.47
N ARG A 123 -16.38 -37.00 23.49
CA ARG A 123 -15.76 -38.33 23.56
C ARG A 123 -14.77 -38.39 24.72
N ALA A 124 -15.23 -38.95 25.84
CA ALA A 124 -14.47 -38.99 27.09
C ALA A 124 -13.21 -39.87 27.00
N ASP A 125 -13.27 -40.96 26.24
CA ASP A 125 -12.13 -41.83 25.94
C ASP A 125 -10.98 -41.07 25.25
N LEU A 126 -11.32 -40.21 24.28
CA LEU A 126 -10.34 -39.40 23.57
C LEU A 126 -9.78 -38.27 24.44
N ALA A 127 -10.61 -37.69 25.31
CA ALA A 127 -10.18 -36.67 26.26
C ALA A 127 -9.20 -37.24 27.30
N GLU A 128 -9.48 -38.47 27.78
CA GLU A 128 -8.60 -39.20 28.68
C GLU A 128 -7.26 -39.54 27.99
N GLU A 129 -7.29 -40.04 26.76
CA GLU A 129 -6.07 -40.31 25.98
C GLU A 129 -5.27 -39.01 25.72
N PHE A 130 -5.94 -37.92 25.35
CA PHE A 130 -5.32 -36.61 25.16
C PHE A 130 -4.64 -36.07 26.42
N THR A 131 -5.21 -36.35 27.60
CA THR A 131 -4.68 -35.89 28.89
C THR A 131 -3.56 -36.78 29.41
N LYS A 132 -3.70 -38.11 29.28
CA LYS A 132 -2.75 -39.10 29.82
C LYS A 132 -1.58 -39.41 28.89
N ASP A 133 -1.83 -39.46 27.57
CA ASP A 133 -0.83 -39.81 26.56
C ASP A 133 -0.99 -38.97 25.28
N ARG A 134 -0.54 -37.72 25.37
CA ARG A 134 -0.60 -36.74 24.27
C ARG A 134 0.10 -37.23 23.00
N LYS A 135 1.19 -38.00 23.13
CA LYS A 135 1.97 -38.48 21.98
C LYS A 135 1.19 -39.52 21.20
N LYS A 136 0.59 -40.49 21.91
CA LYS A 136 -0.28 -41.49 21.29
C LYS A 136 -1.50 -40.84 20.65
N PHE A 137 -2.17 -39.93 21.35
CA PHE A 137 -3.31 -39.18 20.81
C PHE A 137 -2.94 -38.48 19.49
N ASN A 138 -1.87 -37.68 19.49
CA ASN A 138 -1.47 -36.92 18.30
C ASN A 138 -1.15 -37.83 17.11
N LYS A 139 -0.48 -38.97 17.36
CA LYS A 139 -0.17 -39.95 16.32
C LYS A 139 -1.44 -40.57 15.74
N THR A 140 -2.36 -41.03 16.60
CA THR A 140 -3.64 -41.60 16.17
C THR A 140 -4.47 -40.57 15.40
N ALA A 141 -4.54 -39.33 15.90
CA ALA A 141 -5.25 -38.23 15.24
C ALA A 141 -4.67 -37.88 13.87
N GLU A 142 -3.35 -37.90 13.72
CA GLU A 142 -2.68 -37.67 12.44
C GLU A 142 -2.97 -38.81 11.44
N ASP A 143 -2.86 -40.07 11.88
CA ASP A 143 -3.15 -41.24 11.04
C ASP A 143 -4.63 -41.25 10.61
N TYR A 144 -5.53 -40.88 11.53
CA TYR A 144 -6.95 -40.72 11.23
C TYR A 144 -7.19 -39.58 10.24
N THR A 145 -6.51 -38.45 10.40
CA THR A 145 -6.55 -37.32 9.46
C THR A 145 -6.12 -37.76 8.07
N LYS A 146 -4.98 -38.44 7.92
CA LYS A 146 -4.50 -38.94 6.63
C LYS A 146 -5.47 -39.91 5.97
N LYS A 147 -6.21 -40.70 6.76
CA LYS A 147 -7.14 -41.72 6.26
C LYS A 147 -8.48 -41.15 5.82
N TYR A 148 -9.06 -40.21 6.57
CA TYR A 148 -10.45 -39.76 6.38
C TYR A 148 -10.58 -38.34 5.86
N ALA A 149 -9.59 -37.48 6.08
CA ALA A 149 -9.63 -36.11 5.58
C ALA A 149 -9.46 -36.08 4.06
N VAL A 150 -10.08 -35.09 3.42
CA VAL A 150 -9.90 -34.91 1.97
C VAL A 150 -8.54 -34.27 1.70
N LYS A 151 -8.01 -34.48 0.49
CA LYS A 151 -6.80 -33.78 0.04
C LYS A 151 -7.05 -32.27 0.19
N ARG A 152 -6.08 -31.58 0.77
CA ARG A 152 -6.12 -30.12 0.86
C ARG A 152 -6.12 -29.55 -0.56
N PRO A 153 -6.87 -28.46 -0.82
CA PRO A 153 -6.84 -27.81 -2.12
C PRO A 153 -5.41 -27.48 -2.58
N ASP A 154 -5.10 -27.71 -3.85
CA ASP A 154 -3.77 -27.42 -4.41
C ASP A 154 -3.44 -25.92 -4.27
N GLY A 155 -2.20 -25.58 -3.90
CA GLY A 155 -1.77 -24.21 -3.57
C GLY A 155 -1.84 -23.82 -2.09
N TRP A 156 -2.39 -24.70 -1.23
CA TRP A 156 -2.57 -24.42 0.20
C TRP A 156 -1.30 -24.54 1.06
N PHE A 157 -0.44 -25.52 0.77
CA PHE A 157 0.81 -25.77 1.54
C PHE A 157 2.04 -25.04 1.00
N GLU A 158 2.08 -24.75 -0.31
CA GLU A 158 3.18 -23.98 -0.92
C GLU A 158 3.30 -22.56 -0.35
N THR A 159 2.31 -22.11 0.43
CA THR A 159 2.34 -20.79 1.03
C THR A 159 3.00 -20.72 2.39
N ARG A 160 3.30 -21.78 3.16
CA ARG A 160 3.88 -21.55 4.52
C ARG A 160 5.37 -21.20 4.52
N HIS A 161 6.19 -21.82 3.65
CA HIS A 161 7.54 -21.32 3.37
C HIS A 161 7.50 -19.98 2.60
N LYS A 162 6.53 -19.80 1.69
CA LYS A 162 6.30 -18.50 1.04
C LYS A 162 5.63 -17.45 1.92
N ILE A 163 5.10 -17.73 3.12
CA ILE A 163 4.45 -16.75 4.02
C ILE A 163 5.47 -16.20 5.00
N MET A 164 6.41 -17.01 5.47
CA MET A 164 7.60 -16.46 6.11
C MET A 164 8.38 -15.56 5.13
N ASP A 165 8.40 -15.91 3.83
CA ASP A 165 8.96 -15.02 2.79
C ASP A 165 8.00 -13.89 2.36
N ARG A 166 6.66 -14.03 2.35
CA ARG A 166 5.71 -12.99 1.88
C ARG A 166 5.36 -11.96 2.94
N GLU A 167 5.45 -12.28 4.23
CA GLU A 167 5.51 -11.25 5.26
C GLU A 167 6.80 -10.42 5.16
N GLN A 168 7.77 -10.87 4.36
CA GLN A 168 8.97 -10.12 4.03
C GLN A 168 9.00 -9.63 2.56
N SER A 169 8.24 -10.18 1.62
CA SER A 169 8.39 -9.85 0.20
C SER A 169 7.57 -8.62 -0.20
N MET A 170 8.23 -7.50 -0.49
CA MET A 170 7.60 -6.25 -0.90
C MET A 170 7.75 -6.04 -2.41
N THR A 171 6.63 -6.10 -3.14
CA THR A 171 6.56 -5.67 -4.54
C THR A 171 6.16 -4.21 -4.61
N VAL A 172 7.00 -3.36 -5.17
CA VAL A 172 6.80 -1.91 -5.34
C VAL A 172 6.59 -1.58 -6.80
N LEU A 173 5.41 -1.07 -7.15
CA LEU A 173 5.14 -0.51 -8.47
C LEU A 173 5.43 1.00 -8.44
N VAL A 174 6.32 1.46 -9.33
CA VAL A 174 6.69 2.87 -9.46
C VAL A 174 6.14 3.41 -10.78
N THR A 175 5.04 4.18 -10.71
CA THR A 175 4.46 4.81 -11.90
C THR A 175 5.20 6.09 -12.25
N GLY A 176 5.38 6.38 -13.54
CA GLY A 176 6.27 7.48 -13.95
C GLY A 176 7.75 7.15 -13.69
N GLY A 177 8.08 5.86 -13.64
CA GLY A 177 9.40 5.32 -13.29
C GLY A 177 10.50 5.71 -14.28
N THR A 178 10.16 6.16 -15.49
CA THR A 178 11.12 6.54 -16.52
C THR A 178 11.59 8.00 -16.43
N GLY A 179 10.97 8.83 -15.58
CA GLY A 179 11.34 10.23 -15.39
C GLY A 179 12.43 10.44 -14.33
N LEU A 180 12.80 11.71 -14.09
CA LEU A 180 13.84 12.15 -13.13
C LEU A 180 13.83 11.38 -11.79
N VAL A 181 12.71 11.41 -11.07
CA VAL A 181 12.60 10.81 -9.74
C VAL A 181 12.59 9.28 -9.84
N GLY A 182 11.88 8.72 -10.83
CA GLY A 182 11.79 7.28 -11.04
C GLY A 182 13.16 6.64 -11.31
N ARG A 183 13.94 7.21 -12.22
CA ARG A 183 15.32 6.78 -12.53
C ARG A 183 16.26 6.94 -11.34
N SER A 184 16.04 7.97 -10.53
CA SER A 184 16.82 8.17 -9.31
C SER A 184 16.53 7.09 -8.27
N ILE A 185 15.26 6.72 -8.07
CA ILE A 185 14.86 5.59 -7.21
C ILE A 185 15.44 4.27 -7.74
N GLU A 186 15.32 4.01 -9.04
CA GLU A 186 15.88 2.82 -9.68
C GLU A 186 17.40 2.71 -9.46
N LYS A 187 18.13 3.83 -9.58
CA LYS A 187 19.56 3.86 -9.29
C LYS A 187 19.83 3.54 -7.81
N ILE A 188 19.20 4.23 -6.86
CA ILE A 188 19.47 4.02 -5.43
C ILE A 188 19.12 2.60 -4.99
N ILE A 189 18.00 2.04 -5.47
CA ILE A 189 17.59 0.69 -5.08
C ILE A 189 18.48 -0.41 -5.68
N THR A 190 19.18 -0.12 -6.79
CA THR A 190 20.11 -1.07 -7.41
C THR A 190 21.53 -0.93 -6.88
N THR A 191 21.96 0.27 -6.46
CA THR A 191 23.35 0.51 -6.07
C THR A 191 23.60 0.64 -4.57
N GLU A 192 22.61 1.08 -3.79
CA GLU A 192 22.82 1.44 -2.37
C GLU A 192 21.85 0.70 -1.43
N GLU A 193 20.59 0.55 -1.83
CA GLU A 193 19.49 0.18 -0.94
C GLU A 193 18.82 -1.15 -1.35
N ALA A 194 19.51 -1.99 -2.12
CA ALA A 194 18.97 -3.27 -2.60
C ALA A 194 18.65 -4.21 -1.44
N ARG A 195 17.46 -4.83 -1.47
CA ARG A 195 17.06 -5.86 -0.51
C ARG A 195 16.52 -7.09 -1.25
N PRO A 196 16.91 -8.32 -0.85
CA PRO A 196 16.58 -9.55 -1.58
C PRO A 196 15.08 -9.88 -1.55
N ASN A 197 14.38 -9.36 -0.55
CA ASN A 197 12.94 -9.49 -0.35
C ASN A 197 12.14 -8.36 -1.01
N GLU A 198 12.75 -7.49 -1.82
CA GLU A 198 12.02 -6.42 -2.50
C GLU A 198 12.10 -6.58 -4.02
N THR A 199 10.94 -6.47 -4.69
CA THR A 199 10.86 -6.42 -6.15
C THR A 199 10.34 -5.05 -6.57
N TRP A 200 11.14 -4.31 -7.34
CA TRP A 200 10.81 -2.96 -7.79
C TRP A 200 10.50 -2.96 -9.28
N ILE A 201 9.31 -2.48 -9.64
CA ILE A 201 8.79 -2.47 -11.00
C ILE A 201 8.59 -1.02 -11.43
N PHE A 202 9.41 -0.54 -12.36
CA PHE A 202 9.34 0.82 -12.89
C PHE A 202 8.58 0.83 -14.21
N VAL A 203 7.55 1.67 -14.31
CA VAL A 203 6.72 1.77 -15.51
C VAL A 203 6.63 3.20 -16.02
N GLY A 204 6.68 3.35 -17.34
CA GLY A 204 6.46 4.60 -18.08
C GLY A 204 5.21 4.55 -18.95
N ARG A 205 5.02 5.60 -19.74
CA ARG A 205 3.85 5.75 -20.65
C ARG A 205 3.75 4.63 -21.69
N ASN A 206 4.89 4.06 -22.12
CA ASN A 206 4.92 2.98 -23.10
C ASN A 206 4.50 1.63 -22.50
N ASP A 207 4.49 1.49 -21.18
CA ASP A 207 4.11 0.25 -20.50
C ASP A 207 2.60 0.22 -20.20
N CYS A 208 2.03 1.38 -19.86
CA CYS A 208 0.61 1.53 -19.55
C CYS A 208 0.18 2.99 -19.74
N ASP A 209 -0.92 3.21 -20.44
CA ASP A 209 -1.64 4.47 -20.38
C ASP A 209 -2.49 4.50 -19.11
N LEU A 210 -2.06 5.28 -18.13
CA LEU A 210 -2.73 5.35 -16.83
C LEU A 210 -3.99 6.25 -16.87
N THR A 211 -4.29 6.90 -18.00
CA THR A 211 -5.56 7.61 -18.19
C THR A 211 -6.73 6.64 -18.48
N ASP A 212 -6.40 5.42 -18.92
CA ASP A 212 -7.33 4.31 -19.11
C ASP A 212 -7.35 3.42 -17.85
N ILE A 213 -8.53 3.30 -17.24
CA ILE A 213 -8.71 2.50 -16.02
C ILE A 213 -8.57 1.00 -16.28
N GLU A 214 -9.04 0.47 -17.41
CA GLU A 214 -8.88 -0.93 -17.77
C GLU A 214 -7.40 -1.28 -18.02
N ALA A 215 -6.64 -0.38 -18.65
CA ALA A 215 -5.19 -0.53 -18.79
C ALA A 215 -4.51 -0.51 -17.42
N THR A 216 -4.89 0.43 -16.54
CA THR A 216 -4.38 0.53 -15.17
C THR A 216 -4.66 -0.75 -14.37
N ARG A 217 -5.89 -1.28 -14.42
CA ARG A 217 -6.25 -2.55 -13.76
C ARG A 217 -5.44 -3.74 -14.28
N LYS A 218 -5.20 -3.82 -15.60
CA LYS A 218 -4.35 -4.87 -16.19
C LYS A 218 -2.92 -4.79 -15.68
N LEU A 219 -2.37 -3.58 -15.56
CA LEU A 219 -1.06 -3.36 -14.97
C LEU A 219 -1.01 -3.86 -13.51
N PHE A 220 -1.99 -3.48 -12.68
CA PHE A 220 -2.07 -3.92 -11.28
C PHE A 220 -2.26 -5.43 -11.15
N MET A 221 -3.09 -6.04 -12.01
CA MET A 221 -3.28 -7.49 -12.05
C MET A 221 -1.99 -8.25 -12.41
N LYS A 222 -1.20 -7.70 -13.33
CA LYS A 222 0.11 -8.26 -13.74
C LYS A 222 1.16 -8.10 -12.65
N CYS A 223 1.27 -6.91 -12.05
CA CYS A 223 2.33 -6.59 -11.09
C CYS A 223 2.03 -7.09 -9.67
N ARG A 224 0.74 -7.18 -9.30
CA ARG A 224 0.26 -7.46 -7.93
C ARG A 224 1.06 -6.69 -6.86
N PRO A 225 1.09 -5.35 -6.95
CA PRO A 225 1.90 -4.55 -6.05
C PRO A 225 1.40 -4.64 -4.60
N SER A 226 2.33 -4.75 -3.66
CA SER A 226 2.05 -4.49 -2.24
C SER A 226 2.15 -3.01 -1.91
N HIS A 227 3.02 -2.29 -2.63
CA HIS A 227 3.29 -0.87 -2.45
C HIS A 227 3.27 -0.18 -3.81
N VAL A 228 2.82 1.07 -3.83
CA VAL A 228 2.84 1.91 -5.03
C VAL A 228 3.53 3.23 -4.73
N ILE A 229 4.51 3.61 -5.54
CA ILE A 229 5.04 4.97 -5.60
C ILE A 229 4.50 5.62 -6.86
N HIS A 230 3.61 6.61 -6.69
CA HIS A 230 2.90 7.26 -7.77
C HIS A 230 3.56 8.61 -8.12
N LEU A 231 4.45 8.59 -9.14
CA LEU A 231 5.16 9.78 -9.63
C LEU A 231 4.54 10.37 -10.90
N ALA A 232 3.66 9.62 -11.58
CA ALA A 232 2.91 10.13 -12.73
C ALA A 232 1.98 11.27 -12.30
N ALA A 233 1.65 12.18 -13.23
CA ALA A 233 0.87 13.37 -12.93
C ALA A 233 -0.15 13.70 -14.03
N MET A 234 -1.24 14.37 -13.60
CA MET A 234 -2.40 14.85 -14.36
C MET A 234 -3.31 13.76 -14.93
N GLN A 235 -4.64 13.91 -14.71
CA GLN A 235 -5.75 13.05 -15.18
C GLN A 235 -5.67 11.55 -14.81
N ILE A 236 -4.67 11.15 -14.03
CA ILE A 236 -4.35 9.74 -13.74
C ILE A 236 -4.58 9.35 -12.27
N ASN A 237 -4.60 10.34 -11.36
CA ASN A 237 -4.53 10.09 -9.91
C ASN A 237 -5.65 9.19 -9.41
N ASP A 238 -6.88 9.38 -9.91
CA ASP A 238 -8.05 8.62 -9.50
C ASP A 238 -7.95 7.14 -9.90
N ASN A 239 -7.56 6.87 -11.15
CA ASN A 239 -7.36 5.51 -11.65
C ASN A 239 -6.35 4.73 -10.82
N VAL A 240 -5.21 5.35 -10.48
CA VAL A 240 -4.15 4.69 -9.72
C VAL A 240 -4.59 4.46 -8.27
N LEU A 241 -5.17 5.45 -7.59
CA LEU A 241 -5.62 5.29 -6.20
C LEU A 241 -6.79 4.30 -6.07
N MET A 242 -7.72 4.31 -7.03
CA MET A 242 -8.79 3.32 -7.12
C MET A 242 -8.23 1.91 -7.36
N ALA A 243 -7.30 1.74 -8.29
CA ALA A 243 -6.64 0.46 -8.51
C ALA A 243 -5.83 0.00 -7.28
N CYS A 244 -5.18 0.91 -6.56
CA CYS A 244 -4.55 0.58 -5.27
C CYS A 244 -5.57 -0.02 -4.30
N ASN A 245 -6.75 0.57 -4.21
CA ASN A 245 -7.80 0.09 -3.31
C ASN A 245 -8.42 -1.23 -3.77
N GLU A 246 -8.67 -1.40 -5.07
CA GLU A 246 -9.24 -2.62 -5.66
C GLU A 246 -8.31 -3.84 -5.52
N PHE A 247 -6.99 -3.62 -5.53
CA PHE A 247 -5.98 -4.69 -5.48
C PHE A 247 -5.28 -4.79 -4.11
N ASP A 248 -5.90 -4.23 -3.07
CA ASP A 248 -5.43 -4.32 -1.68
C ASP A 248 -3.96 -3.90 -1.48
N VAL A 249 -3.55 -2.82 -2.15
CA VAL A 249 -2.23 -2.22 -1.95
C VAL A 249 -2.11 -1.76 -0.50
N VAL A 250 -1.05 -2.22 0.17
CA VAL A 250 -0.77 -1.93 1.58
C VAL A 250 -0.49 -0.45 1.79
N LYS A 251 0.32 0.14 0.91
CA LYS A 251 0.74 1.54 1.00
C LYS A 251 0.87 2.17 -0.39
N CYS A 252 0.28 3.35 -0.56
CA CYS A 252 0.44 4.17 -1.77
C CYS A 252 1.07 5.51 -1.38
N ILE A 253 2.18 5.86 -2.03
CA ILE A 253 2.91 7.11 -1.80
C ILE A 253 2.85 7.94 -3.08
N SER A 254 2.00 8.95 -3.07
CA SER A 254 1.89 9.88 -4.18
C SER A 254 2.89 11.04 -4.06
N CYS A 255 3.25 11.64 -5.19
CA CYS A 255 4.13 12.81 -5.22
C CYS A 255 3.33 14.10 -5.44
N LEU A 256 3.33 15.00 -4.45
CA LEU A 256 2.80 16.36 -4.56
C LEU A 256 3.92 17.32 -5.06
N SER A 257 3.77 18.60 -4.78
CA SER A 257 4.74 19.66 -5.11
C SER A 257 4.50 20.85 -4.22
N THR A 258 5.53 21.65 -3.89
CA THR A 258 5.34 22.93 -3.16
C THR A 258 4.43 23.92 -3.88
N CYS A 259 4.15 23.74 -5.18
CA CYS A 259 3.15 24.53 -5.92
C CYS A 259 1.71 24.32 -5.43
N VAL A 260 1.44 23.28 -4.63
CA VAL A 260 0.11 23.06 -4.05
C VAL A 260 -0.19 24.02 -2.91
N PHE A 261 0.80 24.67 -2.29
CA PHE A 261 0.52 25.57 -1.16
C PHE A 261 -0.21 26.84 -1.58
N PRO A 262 -0.88 27.53 -0.63
CA PRO A 262 -1.57 28.78 -0.90
C PRO A 262 -0.61 29.86 -1.44
N ASP A 263 -1.09 30.69 -2.36
CA ASP A 263 -0.31 31.82 -2.89
C ASP A 263 -0.01 32.86 -1.81
N LYS A 264 -1.03 33.19 -1.01
CA LYS A 264 -0.93 34.09 0.14
C LYS A 264 -0.83 33.26 1.41
N THR A 265 0.38 33.16 1.95
CA THR A 265 0.68 32.33 3.12
C THR A 265 1.75 32.97 4.01
N THR A 266 1.86 32.50 5.24
CA THR A 266 3.03 32.73 6.11
C THR A 266 4.14 31.73 5.77
N TYR A 267 5.38 32.06 6.16
CA TYR A 267 6.55 31.20 5.98
C TYR A 267 7.23 30.90 7.32
N PRO A 268 7.88 29.72 7.47
CA PRO A 268 7.92 28.63 6.48
C PRO A 268 6.54 27.94 6.33
N ILE A 269 6.27 27.36 5.15
CA ILE A 269 5.09 26.52 4.94
C ILE A 269 5.35 25.11 5.47
N ASP A 270 4.36 24.54 6.17
CA ASP A 270 4.39 23.16 6.65
C ASP A 270 3.23 22.33 6.07
N GLU A 271 3.22 21.03 6.34
CA GLU A 271 2.25 20.08 5.78
C GLU A 271 0.79 20.36 6.16
N THR A 272 0.55 21.09 7.25
CA THR A 272 -0.80 21.47 7.71
C THR A 272 -1.41 22.59 6.86
N MET A 273 -0.57 23.29 6.08
CA MET A 273 -0.97 24.50 5.35
C MET A 273 -1.43 24.24 3.91
N VAL A 274 -1.40 22.98 3.42
CA VAL A 274 -1.71 22.61 2.03
C VAL A 274 -3.04 23.18 1.54
N HIS A 275 -4.07 23.22 2.40
CA HIS A 275 -5.43 23.63 2.05
C HIS A 275 -5.83 25.02 2.57
N ASN A 276 -4.92 25.78 3.17
CA ASN A 276 -5.21 27.05 3.87
C ASN A 276 -5.35 28.27 2.93
N GLY A 277 -6.04 28.09 1.80
CA GLY A 277 -6.25 29.13 0.79
C GLY A 277 -5.92 28.68 -0.62
N PRO A 278 -6.26 29.46 -1.67
CA PRO A 278 -6.07 29.07 -3.05
C PRO A 278 -4.59 29.04 -3.47
N PRO A 279 -4.17 28.11 -4.37
CA PRO A 279 -2.84 28.12 -4.94
C PRO A 279 -2.65 29.28 -5.93
N HIS A 280 -1.41 29.51 -6.36
CA HIS A 280 -1.10 30.54 -7.35
C HIS A 280 -1.85 30.31 -8.69
N SER A 281 -2.32 31.38 -9.32
CA SER A 281 -3.21 31.32 -10.48
C SER A 281 -2.54 30.76 -11.75
N SER A 282 -1.22 30.86 -11.89
CA SER A 282 -0.50 30.43 -13.11
C SER A 282 -0.58 28.92 -13.38
N ASN A 283 -0.83 28.09 -12.37
CA ASN A 283 -0.89 26.64 -12.50
C ASN A 283 -2.00 26.00 -11.65
N PHE A 284 -3.07 26.75 -11.37
CA PHE A 284 -4.11 26.34 -10.41
C PHE A 284 -4.71 24.95 -10.70
N GLY A 285 -4.93 24.60 -11.97
CA GLY A 285 -5.50 23.30 -12.36
C GLY A 285 -4.61 22.12 -11.96
N TYR A 286 -3.30 22.24 -12.17
CA TYR A 286 -2.32 21.26 -11.69
C TYR A 286 -2.28 21.23 -10.16
N SER A 287 -2.23 22.39 -9.51
CA SER A 287 -2.12 22.52 -8.07
C SER A 287 -3.32 21.92 -7.33
N TYR A 288 -4.55 22.19 -7.79
CA TYR A 288 -5.75 21.57 -7.23
C TYR A 288 -5.81 20.07 -7.51
N ALA A 289 -5.44 19.62 -8.72
CA ALA A 289 -5.40 18.18 -9.02
C ALA A 289 -4.45 17.43 -8.08
N LYS A 290 -3.31 18.04 -7.71
CA LYS A 290 -2.39 17.48 -6.71
C LYS A 290 -2.96 17.59 -5.28
N ARG A 291 -3.62 18.69 -4.90
CA ARG A 291 -4.31 18.78 -3.59
C ARG A 291 -5.37 17.69 -3.40
N MET A 292 -6.09 17.34 -4.46
CA MET A 292 -7.11 16.31 -4.38
C MET A 292 -6.54 14.91 -4.08
N ILE A 293 -5.25 14.67 -4.36
CA ILE A 293 -4.57 13.44 -3.91
C ILE A 293 -4.59 13.35 -2.38
N ASP A 294 -4.26 14.43 -1.67
CA ASP A 294 -4.28 14.45 -0.20
C ASP A 294 -5.70 14.23 0.35
N VAL A 295 -6.71 14.84 -0.30
CA VAL A 295 -8.12 14.61 0.06
C VAL A 295 -8.51 13.15 -0.15
N LEU A 296 -8.14 12.54 -1.28
CA LEU A 296 -8.40 11.13 -1.57
C LEU A 296 -7.66 10.21 -0.60
N ASN A 297 -6.40 10.49 -0.28
CA ASN A 297 -5.64 9.73 0.72
C ASN A 297 -6.37 9.68 2.07
N ARG A 298 -6.83 10.84 2.56
CA ARG A 298 -7.62 10.94 3.80
C ARG A 298 -8.95 10.20 3.67
N GLY A 299 -9.64 10.31 2.54
CA GLY A 299 -10.89 9.61 2.26
C GLY A 299 -10.73 8.09 2.29
N TYR A 300 -9.74 7.55 1.58
CA TYR A 300 -9.43 6.12 1.58
C TYR A 300 -9.02 5.60 2.95
N ALA A 301 -8.28 6.40 3.74
CA ALA A 301 -7.96 6.05 5.12
C ALA A 301 -9.21 5.99 6.01
N GLN A 302 -10.11 6.96 5.89
CA GLN A 302 -11.34 7.03 6.69
C GLN A 302 -12.33 5.91 6.34
N GLU A 303 -12.53 5.61 5.06
CA GLU A 303 -13.54 4.66 4.60
C GLU A 303 -13.05 3.20 4.62
N PHE A 304 -11.79 2.98 4.25
CA PHE A 304 -11.23 1.64 4.02
C PHE A 304 -10.02 1.31 4.91
N GLY A 305 -9.57 2.23 5.77
CA GLY A 305 -8.38 2.02 6.61
C GLY A 305 -7.06 1.94 5.82
N ARG A 306 -7.01 2.44 4.58
CA ARG A 306 -5.82 2.39 3.72
C ARG A 306 -4.73 3.33 4.21
N LYS A 307 -3.47 2.92 4.05
CA LYS A 307 -2.29 3.73 4.37
C LYS A 307 -1.79 4.49 3.15
N TYR A 308 -2.63 5.38 2.62
CA TYR A 308 -2.24 6.22 1.49
C TYR A 308 -1.71 7.55 2.00
N THR A 309 -0.57 7.96 1.47
CA THR A 309 0.12 9.17 1.90
C THR A 309 0.73 9.87 0.70
N SER A 310 1.39 11.00 0.95
CA SER A 310 2.10 11.69 -0.11
C SER A 310 3.32 12.43 0.41
N VAL A 311 4.27 12.64 -0.49
CA VAL A 311 5.46 13.45 -0.21
C VAL A 311 5.35 14.78 -0.95
N ILE A 312 5.92 15.83 -0.36
CA ILE A 312 5.95 17.17 -0.94
C ILE A 312 7.42 17.56 -1.16
N PRO A 313 8.01 17.20 -2.31
CA PRO A 313 9.34 17.67 -2.64
C PRO A 313 9.35 19.16 -3.00
N CYS A 314 10.47 19.83 -2.73
CA CYS A 314 10.75 21.17 -3.24
C CYS A 314 11.21 21.11 -4.72
N ASN A 315 12.09 22.01 -5.16
CA ASN A 315 12.56 22.02 -6.54
C ASN A 315 13.56 20.87 -6.77
N VAL A 316 13.12 19.80 -7.42
CA VAL A 316 13.96 18.64 -7.73
C VAL A 316 14.84 18.92 -8.95
N PHE A 317 16.11 18.50 -8.92
CA PHE A 317 17.00 18.50 -10.08
C PHE A 317 17.91 17.26 -10.08
N GLY A 318 18.38 16.85 -11.26
CA GLY A 318 19.34 15.74 -11.38
C GLY A 318 19.37 15.10 -12.77
N PRO A 319 20.07 13.97 -12.94
CA PRO A 319 20.09 13.23 -14.19
C PRO A 319 18.68 12.80 -14.65
N HIS A 320 18.45 12.75 -15.96
CA HIS A 320 17.15 12.41 -16.56
C HIS A 320 16.02 13.43 -16.33
N ASP A 321 16.36 14.68 -15.97
CA ASP A 321 15.42 15.80 -15.95
C ASP A 321 15.02 16.25 -17.38
N ASN A 322 14.02 17.12 -17.45
CA ASN A 322 13.62 17.79 -18.68
C ASN A 322 14.49 19.04 -18.92
N TYR A 323 15.51 18.89 -19.76
CA TYR A 323 16.42 19.97 -20.18
C TYR A 323 15.85 20.86 -21.29
N ASN A 324 14.56 20.74 -21.65
CA ASN A 324 13.95 21.61 -22.66
C ASN A 324 13.94 23.08 -22.17
N LEU A 325 14.29 24.03 -23.05
CA LEU A 325 14.38 25.45 -22.71
C LEU A 325 13.04 26.16 -22.50
N LYS A 326 11.94 25.59 -23.03
CA LYS A 326 10.59 26.16 -22.94
C LYS A 326 9.83 25.60 -21.73
N ASP A 327 9.90 24.28 -21.55
CA ASP A 327 9.06 23.55 -20.60
C ASP A 327 9.85 22.94 -19.43
N GLY A 328 11.17 23.13 -19.40
CA GLY A 328 12.04 22.63 -18.34
C GLY A 328 11.98 23.48 -17.07
N HIS A 329 12.35 22.86 -15.95
CA HIS A 329 12.52 23.58 -14.69
C HIS A 329 13.76 24.48 -14.72
N VAL A 330 13.89 25.37 -13.73
CA VAL A 330 14.95 26.39 -13.70
C VAL A 330 16.36 25.79 -13.83
N ILE A 331 16.74 24.82 -12.99
CA ILE A 331 18.08 24.22 -13.03
C ILE A 331 18.39 23.50 -14.36
N PRO A 332 17.56 22.57 -14.87
CA PRO A 332 17.87 21.91 -16.14
C PRO A 332 17.87 22.88 -17.33
N ALA A 333 16.98 23.89 -17.34
CA ALA A 333 17.02 24.94 -18.35
C ALA A 333 18.31 25.77 -18.27
N LEU A 334 18.76 26.16 -17.07
CA LEU A 334 20.02 26.88 -16.87
C LEU A 334 21.23 26.05 -17.32
N ILE A 335 21.27 24.75 -17.02
CA ILE A 335 22.30 23.83 -17.48
C ILE A 335 22.36 23.82 -19.02
N HIS A 336 21.21 23.69 -19.68
CA HIS A 336 21.14 23.64 -21.14
C HIS A 336 21.51 25.00 -21.77
N LYS A 337 21.02 26.12 -21.23
CA LYS A 337 21.40 27.46 -21.69
C LYS A 337 22.91 27.69 -21.56
N THR A 338 23.51 27.28 -20.43
CA THR A 338 24.95 27.43 -20.19
C THR A 338 25.76 26.57 -21.14
N TYR A 339 25.31 25.35 -21.43
CA TYR A 339 25.92 24.47 -22.43
C TYR A 339 25.94 25.14 -23.82
N ILE A 340 24.79 25.66 -24.28
CA ILE A 340 24.67 26.35 -25.57
C ILE A 340 25.56 27.59 -25.59
N ALA A 341 25.47 28.46 -24.58
CA ALA A 341 26.26 29.68 -24.47
C ALA A 341 27.76 29.40 -24.51
N LYS A 342 28.23 28.36 -23.80
CA LYS A 342 29.63 27.94 -23.81
C LYS A 342 30.07 27.45 -25.19
N HIS A 343 29.23 26.68 -25.87
CA HIS A 343 29.55 26.10 -27.17
C HIS A 343 29.53 27.13 -28.30
N GLU A 344 28.58 28.06 -28.26
CA GLU A 344 28.38 29.07 -29.31
C GLU A 344 29.14 30.37 -29.05
N GLY A 345 29.73 30.55 -27.87
CA GLY A 345 30.44 31.79 -27.50
C GLY A 345 29.49 32.98 -27.30
N THR A 346 28.24 32.73 -26.94
CA THR A 346 27.21 33.74 -26.71
C THR A 346 27.04 34.03 -25.20
N PRO A 347 26.46 35.18 -24.82
CA PRO A 347 26.13 35.45 -23.42
C PRO A 347 25.10 34.45 -22.86
N LEU A 348 25.23 34.12 -21.57
CA LEU A 348 24.22 33.35 -20.84
C LEU A 348 23.05 34.27 -20.45
N GLU A 349 21.89 34.03 -21.04
CA GLU A 349 20.67 34.78 -20.73
C GLU A 349 19.88 34.16 -19.56
N VAL A 350 19.79 34.89 -18.44
CA VAL A 350 19.03 34.56 -17.24
C VAL A 350 17.74 35.36 -17.22
N PHE A 351 16.60 34.68 -17.02
CA PHE A 351 15.30 35.34 -16.96
C PHE A 351 15.02 35.89 -15.57
N GLY A 352 14.59 37.15 -15.50
CA GLY A 352 14.25 37.83 -14.26
C GLY A 352 15.45 38.45 -13.52
N SER A 353 15.18 38.93 -12.31
CA SER A 353 16.17 39.59 -11.44
C SER A 353 17.20 38.63 -10.85
N GLY A 354 16.87 37.33 -10.74
CA GLY A 354 17.68 36.35 -10.03
C GLY A 354 17.51 36.35 -8.51
N THR A 355 16.73 37.29 -7.95
CA THR A 355 16.51 37.43 -6.50
C THR A 355 15.54 36.43 -5.84
N PRO A 356 14.61 35.75 -6.54
CA PRO A 356 13.74 34.77 -5.89
C PRO A 356 14.54 33.65 -5.22
N LEU A 357 14.05 33.19 -4.07
CA LEU A 357 14.70 32.17 -3.26
C LEU A 357 13.98 30.82 -3.39
N ARG A 358 14.75 29.74 -3.50
CA ARG A 358 14.26 28.39 -3.70
C ARG A 358 15.09 27.39 -2.89
N GLN A 359 14.41 26.38 -2.37
CA GLN A 359 15.05 25.16 -1.88
C GLN A 359 15.13 24.16 -3.04
N PHE A 360 16.34 23.67 -3.30
CA PHE A 360 16.57 22.61 -4.29
C PHE A 360 16.92 21.31 -3.59
N ILE A 361 16.41 20.20 -4.11
CA ILE A 361 16.74 18.86 -3.63
C ILE A 361 17.30 18.03 -4.78
N TYR A 362 18.46 17.41 -4.54
CA TYR A 362 19.07 16.53 -5.52
C TYR A 362 18.23 15.25 -5.67
N SER A 363 18.02 14.80 -6.89
CA SER A 363 17.09 13.69 -7.19
C SER A 363 17.49 12.38 -6.52
N LEU A 364 18.79 12.14 -6.29
CA LEU A 364 19.28 10.97 -5.56
C LEU A 364 18.99 11.04 -4.05
N ASP A 365 19.04 12.23 -3.44
CA ASP A 365 18.65 12.41 -2.04
C ASP A 365 17.14 12.21 -1.87
N LEU A 366 16.36 12.80 -2.79
CA LEU A 366 14.93 12.58 -2.83
C LEU A 366 14.58 11.09 -3.00
N ALA A 367 15.32 10.36 -3.84
CA ALA A 367 15.13 8.92 -4.01
C ALA A 367 15.38 8.12 -2.72
N ARG A 368 16.46 8.42 -1.97
CA ARG A 368 16.71 7.81 -0.65
C ARG A 368 15.56 8.08 0.32
N LEU A 369 15.05 9.32 0.33
CA LEU A 369 13.91 9.70 1.16
C LEU A 369 12.62 8.98 0.73
N PHE A 370 12.34 8.84 -0.56
CA PHE A 370 11.18 8.07 -1.06
C PHE A 370 11.24 6.61 -0.61
N ILE A 371 12.41 5.98 -0.70
CA ILE A 371 12.62 4.60 -0.27
C ILE A 371 12.37 4.47 1.25
N TRP A 372 12.85 5.43 2.04
CA TRP A 372 12.56 5.49 3.47
C TRP A 372 11.06 5.66 3.74
N VAL A 373 10.37 6.58 3.05
CA VAL A 373 8.92 6.80 3.19
C VAL A 373 8.16 5.50 2.89
N ALA A 374 8.51 4.81 1.80
CA ALA A 374 7.89 3.55 1.43
C ALA A 374 8.02 2.50 2.54
N ARG A 375 9.21 2.38 3.13
CA ARG A 375 9.54 1.36 4.13
C ARG A 375 9.08 1.69 5.55
N SER A 376 9.01 2.97 5.93
CA SER A 376 8.98 3.35 7.36
C SER A 376 7.96 4.43 7.74
N TYR A 377 7.51 5.26 6.79
CA TYR A 377 6.59 6.34 7.11
C TYR A 377 5.14 5.83 7.07
N GLU A 378 4.42 6.00 8.17
CA GLU A 378 3.11 5.38 8.40
C GLU A 378 1.96 6.40 8.51
N GLU A 379 2.25 7.70 8.53
CA GLU A 379 1.20 8.72 8.61
C GLU A 379 0.49 8.93 7.27
N ILE A 380 -0.82 9.19 7.33
CA ILE A 380 -1.63 9.60 6.17
C ILE A 380 -1.30 11.03 5.75
N ASP A 381 -1.01 11.89 6.72
CA ASP A 381 -0.62 13.27 6.46
C ASP A 381 0.66 13.31 5.62
N PRO A 382 0.77 14.26 4.68
CA PRO A 382 1.94 14.37 3.85
C PRO A 382 3.21 14.66 4.66
N ILE A 383 4.35 14.51 4.00
CA ILE A 383 5.66 14.91 4.52
C ILE A 383 6.45 15.72 3.48
N ILE A 384 6.98 16.88 3.89
CA ILE A 384 7.86 17.70 3.07
C ILE A 384 9.24 17.03 3.00
N LEU A 385 9.71 16.79 1.77
CA LEU A 385 11.04 16.27 1.48
C LEU A 385 11.90 17.39 0.89
N SER A 386 12.53 18.16 1.76
CA SER A 386 13.31 19.34 1.41
C SER A 386 14.56 19.47 2.29
N VAL A 387 15.56 20.18 1.76
CA VAL A 387 16.65 20.77 2.55
C VAL A 387 16.10 21.75 3.59
N GLY A 388 16.96 22.21 4.50
CA GLY A 388 16.58 23.16 5.55
C GLY A 388 16.14 24.52 5.00
N GLU A 389 15.55 25.35 5.85
CA GLU A 389 15.19 26.74 5.51
C GLU A 389 16.47 27.58 5.35
N GLU A 390 17.50 27.22 6.09
CA GLU A 390 18.86 27.77 6.05
C GLU A 390 19.61 27.49 4.75
N ASP A 391 19.21 26.45 4.01
CA ASP A 391 19.81 26.02 2.74
C ASP A 391 19.06 26.60 1.51
N GLU A 392 18.14 27.54 1.73
CA GLU A 392 17.46 28.24 0.64
C GLU A 392 18.44 29.15 -0.13
N VAL A 393 18.49 29.02 -1.45
CA VAL A 393 19.41 29.78 -2.31
C VAL A 393 18.67 30.65 -3.31
N SER A 394 19.29 31.75 -3.76
CA SER A 394 18.72 32.56 -4.82
C SER A 394 18.85 31.89 -6.18
N ILE A 395 18.01 32.29 -7.15
CA ILE A 395 18.20 31.88 -8.54
C ILE A 395 19.59 32.29 -9.05
N MET A 396 20.12 33.44 -8.61
CA MET A 396 21.45 33.87 -8.99
C MET A 396 22.57 32.98 -8.41
N ASP A 397 22.42 32.50 -7.17
CA ASP A 397 23.35 31.52 -6.59
C ASP A 397 23.35 30.22 -7.39
N ALA A 398 22.18 29.76 -7.83
CA ALA A 398 22.04 28.61 -8.71
C ALA A 398 22.69 28.84 -10.08
N VAL A 399 22.51 30.03 -10.69
CA VAL A 399 23.22 30.42 -11.92
C VAL A 399 24.73 30.33 -11.73
N HIS A 400 25.26 30.93 -10.65
CA HIS A 400 26.68 30.89 -10.36
C HIS A 400 27.21 29.47 -10.13
N ALA A 401 26.43 28.60 -9.49
CA ALA A 401 26.80 27.19 -9.32
C ALA A 401 26.92 26.47 -10.67
N VAL A 402 25.96 26.67 -11.58
CA VAL A 402 26.01 26.09 -12.94
C VAL A 402 27.17 26.67 -13.76
N VAL A 403 27.37 27.99 -13.73
CA VAL A 403 28.48 28.66 -14.43
C VAL A 403 29.83 28.12 -13.97
N ARG A 404 30.01 27.95 -12.65
CA ARG A 404 31.24 27.33 -12.09
C ARG A 404 31.39 25.87 -12.54
N ALA A 405 30.32 25.08 -12.50
CA ALA A 405 30.36 23.67 -12.92
C ALA A 405 30.71 23.49 -14.40
N PHE A 406 30.27 24.42 -15.25
CA PHE A 406 30.60 24.43 -16.67
C PHE A 406 31.94 25.09 -16.98
N ASP A 407 32.63 25.70 -16.02
CA ASP A 407 33.76 26.59 -16.27
C ASP A 407 33.46 27.61 -17.39
N PHE A 408 32.27 28.22 -17.34
CA PHE A 408 31.83 29.20 -18.33
C PHE A 408 32.43 30.58 -18.00
N LYS A 409 33.02 31.24 -19.00
CA LYS A 409 33.70 32.55 -18.87
C LYS A 409 33.03 33.68 -19.66
N GLY A 410 31.92 33.40 -20.34
CA GLY A 410 31.18 34.40 -21.09
C GLY A 410 30.38 35.33 -20.18
N GLU A 411 29.80 36.36 -20.79
CA GLU A 411 28.94 37.32 -20.10
C GLU A 411 27.64 36.68 -19.61
N ILE A 412 27.12 37.13 -18.47
CA ILE A 412 25.80 36.76 -17.94
C ILE A 412 24.88 37.97 -18.08
N VAL A 413 23.78 37.82 -18.82
CA VAL A 413 22.82 38.90 -19.11
C VAL A 413 21.48 38.58 -18.48
N HIS A 414 20.88 39.57 -17.81
CA HIS A 414 19.56 39.44 -17.18
C HIS A 414 18.47 39.99 -18.10
N ASP A 415 17.57 39.12 -18.56
CA ASP A 415 16.33 39.54 -19.22
C ASP A 415 15.26 39.85 -18.17
N LYS A 416 15.25 41.11 -17.74
CA LYS A 416 14.25 41.64 -16.79
C LYS A 416 12.86 41.86 -17.40
N THR A 417 12.68 41.59 -18.70
CA THR A 417 11.34 41.61 -19.31
C THR A 417 10.52 40.37 -18.93
N LYS A 418 11.18 39.31 -18.43
CA LYS A 418 10.53 38.10 -17.90
C LYS A 418 10.22 38.24 -16.42
N ALA A 419 9.10 37.64 -15.99
CA ALA A 419 8.66 37.68 -14.60
C ALA A 419 9.51 36.78 -13.70
N ASP A 420 9.78 37.24 -12.47
CA ASP A 420 10.53 36.53 -11.43
C ASP A 420 9.78 35.33 -10.81
N GLY A 421 8.45 35.29 -10.99
CA GLY A 421 7.57 34.35 -10.27
C GLY A 421 7.43 34.71 -8.78
N GLN A 422 6.98 33.75 -7.97
CA GLN A 422 6.79 33.97 -6.53
C GLN A 422 8.15 34.22 -5.84
N TYR A 423 8.25 35.22 -4.95
CA TYR A 423 9.53 35.58 -4.35
C TYR A 423 10.12 34.46 -3.48
N LYS A 424 9.33 33.88 -2.57
CA LYS A 424 9.71 32.74 -1.70
C LYS A 424 8.68 31.61 -1.81
N LYS A 425 9.15 30.39 -1.52
CA LYS A 425 8.34 29.17 -1.32
C LYS A 425 8.93 28.32 -0.18
N THR A 426 9.47 28.99 0.83
CA THR A 426 10.24 28.37 1.91
C THR A 426 9.40 27.34 2.65
N ALA A 427 9.80 26.08 2.58
CA ALA A 427 9.13 24.94 3.20
C ALA A 427 9.94 24.42 4.39
N SER A 428 9.25 24.14 5.49
CA SER A 428 9.87 23.59 6.68
C SER A 428 10.07 22.08 6.53
N ASN A 429 11.27 21.60 6.83
CA ASN A 429 11.55 20.16 6.91
C ASN A 429 11.53 19.63 8.35
N ALA A 430 10.95 20.38 9.30
CA ALA A 430 10.92 20.02 10.71
C ALA A 430 10.33 18.61 10.95
N LYS A 431 9.27 18.24 10.22
CA LYS A 431 8.69 16.88 10.27
C LYS A 431 9.70 15.82 9.81
N LEU A 432 10.35 16.03 8.67
CA LEU A 432 11.42 15.15 8.20
C LEU A 432 12.57 15.03 9.21
N ARG A 433 13.02 16.15 9.80
CA ARG A 433 14.10 16.15 10.79
C ARG A 433 13.73 15.45 12.10
N LYS A 434 12.45 15.43 12.47
CA LYS A 434 11.97 14.62 13.61
C LYS A 434 12.14 13.11 13.35
N TYR A 435 11.89 12.67 12.12
CA TYR A 435 12.02 11.26 11.72
C TYR A 435 13.46 10.86 11.40
N LEU A 436 14.20 11.73 10.72
CA LEU A 436 15.54 11.50 10.21
C LEU A 436 16.47 12.67 10.56
N PRO A 437 16.80 12.86 11.85
CA PRO A 437 17.62 14.00 12.30
C PRO A 437 19.02 13.98 11.67
N ASN A 438 19.54 12.79 11.37
CA ASN A 438 20.90 12.58 10.87
C ASN A 438 20.97 12.40 9.34
N PHE A 439 19.88 12.60 8.60
CA PHE A 439 19.93 12.52 7.14
C PHE A 439 20.84 13.61 6.58
N LYS A 440 21.83 13.23 5.79
CA LYS A 440 22.77 14.13 5.16
C LYS A 440 22.37 14.32 3.70
N PHE A 441 22.03 15.56 3.35
CA PHE A 441 21.85 15.95 1.96
C PHE A 441 23.20 16.03 1.26
N THR A 442 23.20 15.85 -0.05
CA THR A 442 24.39 16.07 -0.89
C THR A 442 24.79 17.55 -0.77
N PRO A 443 26.05 17.85 -0.43
CA PRO A 443 26.51 19.21 -0.16
C PRO A 443 26.58 20.10 -1.40
#